data_AF-A0A2V5XYZ5-F1
#
_entry.id   AF-A0A2V5XYZ5-F1
#
_cell.length_a   1.000
_cell.length_b   1.000
_cell.length_c   1.000
_cell.angle_alpha   90.00
_cell.angle_beta   90.00
_cell.angle_gamma   90.00
#
_symmetry.space_group_name_H-M   'P 1'
#
loop_
_entity.id
_entity.type
_entity.pdbx_description
1 polymer ?
#
loop_
_entity_poly.entity_id
_entity_poly.type
_entity_poly.pdbx_seq_one_letter_code
_entity_poly.pdbx_strand_id
1 'polypeptide(L)'
;LFTLMKDIKPSVPRTTVSMVATTPKPRLVKLAILPHGEEPFTIGRFRHQAMHYVVKVEIGGVTGFLARLMGKQPADTHVWVLGGEAPAFVKAEGPLYVGGPIWRIQLASAGLF
;
A
#
# COMPACT_ATOMS: atom_id res chain seq x y z
N LEU A 1 2.73 5.92 5.59
CA LEU A 1 2.56 5.18 4.32
C LEU A 1 2.09 6.09 3.19
N PHE A 2 0.93 6.74 3.28
CA PHE A 2 0.33 7.48 2.15
C PHE A 2 1.20 8.62 1.60
N THR A 3 1.99 9.31 2.42
CA THR A 3 2.95 10.31 1.94
C THR A 3 4.02 9.66 1.07
N LEU A 4 4.69 8.62 1.57
CA LEU A 4 5.75 7.89 0.84
C LEU A 4 5.28 7.39 -0.52
N MET A 5 4.02 6.94 -0.63
CA MET A 5 3.50 6.36 -1.88
C MET A 5 3.51 7.34 -3.05
N LYS A 6 3.53 8.65 -2.78
CA LYS A 6 3.60 9.71 -3.80
C LYS A 6 5.00 9.84 -4.43
N ASP A 7 6.01 9.31 -3.75
CA ASP A 7 7.42 9.39 -4.17
C ASP A 7 7.88 8.11 -4.92
N ILE A 8 6.99 7.12 -5.05
CA ILE A 8 7.32 5.85 -5.70
C ILE A 8 7.23 6.01 -7.21
N LYS A 9 8.30 5.63 -7.91
CA LYS A 9 8.36 5.66 -9.38
C LYS A 9 7.64 4.42 -9.95
N PRO A 10 6.58 4.60 -10.77
CA PRO A 10 5.86 3.47 -11.36
C PRO A 10 6.71 2.65 -12.35
N SER A 11 7.76 3.26 -12.92
CA SER A 11 8.69 2.57 -13.83
C SER A 11 9.65 1.60 -13.13
N VAL A 12 9.72 1.63 -11.80
CA VAL A 12 10.57 0.71 -11.02
C VAL A 12 9.72 -0.49 -10.60
N PRO A 13 10.04 -1.72 -11.03
CA PRO A 13 9.18 -2.90 -10.82
C PRO A 13 9.05 -3.31 -9.35
N ARG A 14 9.98 -2.84 -8.50
CA ARG A 14 9.93 -3.05 -7.06
C ARG A 14 10.74 -1.99 -6.33
N THR A 15 10.10 -1.27 -5.43
CA THR A 15 10.77 -0.37 -4.48
C THR A 15 10.73 -0.99 -3.08
N THR A 16 11.86 -1.06 -2.39
CA THR A 16 11.92 -1.60 -1.02
C THR A 16 12.38 -0.53 -0.05
N VAL A 17 11.59 -0.27 0.99
CA VAL A 17 11.95 0.65 2.09
C VAL A 17 11.95 -0.09 3.44
N SER A 18 12.60 0.50 4.44
CA SER A 18 12.55 -0.03 5.82
C SER A 18 11.48 0.71 6.61
N MET A 19 10.75 0.01 7.48
CA MET A 19 9.76 0.59 8.39
C MET A 19 9.93 -0.03 9.77
N VAL A 20 9.82 0.79 10.82
CA VAL A 20 9.69 0.28 12.19
C VAL A 20 8.22 -0.08 12.42
N ALA A 21 7.95 -1.37 12.59
CA ALA A 21 6.63 -1.86 12.96
C ALA A 21 6.40 -1.70 14.47
N THR A 22 5.33 -1.01 14.84
CA THR A 22 4.96 -0.64 16.23
C THR A 22 4.21 -1.77 16.95
N THR A 23 4.76 -2.99 16.91
CA THR A 23 4.27 -4.12 17.73
C THR A 23 4.77 -4.00 19.18
N PRO A 24 4.21 -4.73 20.17
CA PRO A 24 4.67 -4.65 21.58
C PRO A 24 6.18 -4.82 21.76
N LYS A 25 6.83 -5.62 20.89
CA LYS A 25 8.28 -5.57 20.66
C LYS A 25 8.52 -4.93 19.29
N PRO A 26 8.88 -3.64 19.20
CA PRO A 26 9.11 -2.97 17.93
C PRO A 26 10.17 -3.70 17.11
N ARG A 27 9.98 -3.75 15.79
CA ARG A 27 10.92 -4.44 14.89
C ARG A 27 11.05 -3.70 13.57
N LEU A 28 12.25 -3.72 12.99
CA LEU A 28 12.46 -3.23 11.63
C LEU A 28 11.98 -4.29 10.63
N VAL A 29 11.07 -3.91 9.74
CA VAL A 29 10.57 -4.72 8.63
C VAL A 29 10.90 -4.05 7.31
N LYS A 30 10.77 -4.81 6.21
CA LYS A 30 10.84 -4.25 4.86
C LYS A 30 9.42 -4.10 4.31
N LEU A 31 9.17 -2.99 3.63
CA LEU A 31 7.98 -2.82 2.80
C LEU A 31 8.41 -3.01 1.35
N ALA A 32 7.84 -4.02 0.71
CA ALA A 32 7.97 -4.23 -0.73
C ALA A 32 6.81 -3.54 -1.43
N ILE A 33 7.11 -2.54 -2.26
CA ILE A 33 6.13 -1.76 -2.99
C ILE A 33 6.24 -2.14 -4.46
N LEU A 34 5.15 -2.66 -5.02
CA LEU A 34 5.06 -3.18 -6.38
C LEU A 34 4.03 -2.37 -7.16
N PRO A 35 4.37 -1.73 -8.29
CA PRO A 35 3.37 -1.22 -9.21
C PRO A 35 2.59 -2.39 -9.80
N HIS A 36 1.26 -2.32 -9.76
CA HIS A 36 0.36 -3.35 -10.27
C HIS A 36 -0.23 -2.98 -11.63
N GLY A 37 -0.52 -1.70 -11.85
CA GLY A 37 -1.09 -1.18 -13.10
C GLY A 37 -1.87 0.10 -12.87
N GLU A 38 -2.32 0.72 -13.95
CA GLU A 38 -3.23 1.87 -13.86
C GLU A 38 -4.68 1.41 -13.78
N GLU A 39 -5.45 2.05 -12.91
CA GLU A 39 -6.89 1.83 -12.77
C GLU A 39 -7.67 3.15 -12.90
N PRO A 40 -8.80 3.15 -13.62
CA PRO A 40 -9.59 4.35 -13.82
C PRO A 40 -10.34 4.74 -12.55
N PHE A 41 -10.43 6.04 -12.30
CA PHE A 41 -11.26 6.59 -11.23
C PHE A 41 -11.87 7.94 -11.64
N THR A 42 -12.87 8.40 -10.90
CA THR A 42 -13.57 9.66 -11.21
C THR A 42 -13.45 10.63 -10.04
N ILE A 43 -13.10 11.88 -10.31
CA ILE A 43 -13.25 12.98 -9.36
C ILE A 43 -14.30 13.94 -9.94
N GLY A 44 -15.47 14.00 -9.31
CA GLY A 44 -16.60 14.77 -9.85
C GLY A 44 -17.03 14.25 -11.22
N ARG A 45 -16.81 15.03 -12.30
CA ARG A 45 -17.13 14.65 -13.69
C ARG A 45 -15.89 14.24 -14.50
N PHE A 46 -14.70 14.35 -13.92
CA PHE A 46 -13.45 14.10 -14.61
C PHE A 46 -12.98 12.68 -14.38
N ARG A 47 -12.64 12.00 -15.47
CA ARG A 47 -12.05 10.66 -15.43
C ARG A 47 -10.53 10.78 -15.40
N HIS A 48 -9.92 10.04 -14.49
CA HIS A 48 -8.48 10.00 -14.27
C HIS A 48 -8.00 8.54 -14.24
N GLN A 49 -6.68 8.36 -14.32
CA GLN A 49 -6.01 7.08 -14.10
C GLN A 49 -5.14 7.20 -12.85
N ALA A 50 -5.21 6.23 -11.95
CA ALA A 50 -4.35 6.14 -10.79
C ALA A 50 -3.48 4.90 -10.91
N MET A 51 -2.18 5.03 -10.59
CA MET A 51 -1.32 3.88 -10.43
C MET A 51 -1.72 3.14 -9.15
N HIS A 52 -2.08 1.87 -9.30
CA HIS A 52 -2.31 0.94 -8.21
C HIS A 52 -0.97 0.31 -7.79
N TYR A 53 -0.64 0.47 -6.51
CA TYR A 53 0.49 -0.18 -5.87
C TYR A 53 0.01 -1.23 -4.88
N VAL A 54 0.74 -2.36 -4.82
CA VAL A 54 0.61 -3.36 -3.77
C VAL A 54 1.81 -3.26 -2.84
N VAL A 55 1.54 -3.03 -1.56
CA VAL A 55 2.52 -2.90 -0.49
C VAL A 55 2.48 -4.16 0.37
N LYS A 56 3.59 -4.90 0.40
CA LYS A 56 3.73 -6.11 1.19
C LYS A 56 4.67 -5.89 2.36
N VAL A 57 4.26 -6.32 3.54
CA VAL A 57 5.12 -6.33 4.73
C VAL A 57 5.95 -7.61 4.71
N GLU A 58 7.25 -7.47 4.53
CA GLU A 58 8.21 -8.55 4.58
C GLU A 58 8.85 -8.62 5.96
N ILE A 59 8.37 -9.58 6.75
CA ILE A 59 9.02 -10.00 7.99
C ILE A 59 10.16 -10.92 7.57
N GLY A 60 11.40 -10.49 7.76
CA GLY A 60 12.58 -11.31 7.40
C GLY A 60 12.83 -12.46 8.39
N GLY A 61 13.73 -13.36 8.01
CA GLY A 61 14.24 -14.43 8.87
C GLY A 61 13.22 -15.52 9.23
N VAL A 62 13.57 -16.32 10.24
CA VAL A 62 12.77 -17.48 10.71
C VAL A 62 11.35 -17.07 11.09
N THR A 63 11.19 -15.91 11.73
CA THR A 63 9.88 -15.37 12.12
C THR A 63 8.96 -15.14 10.93
N GLY A 64 9.48 -14.63 9.82
CA GLY A 64 8.72 -14.43 8.58
C GLY A 64 8.25 -15.73 7.96
N PHE A 65 9.14 -16.72 7.92
CA PHE A 65 8.82 -18.05 7.43
C PHE A 65 7.71 -18.71 8.26
N LEU A 66 7.82 -18.68 9.59
CA LEU A 66 6.80 -19.21 10.49
C LEU A 66 5.46 -18.48 10.35
N ALA A 67 5.48 -17.14 10.19
CA ALA A 67 4.25 -16.37 10.00
C ALA A 67 3.48 -16.81 8.74
N ARG A 68 4.18 -17.13 7.64
CA ARG A 68 3.55 -17.66 6.41
C ARG A 68 2.87 -19.00 6.64
N LEU A 69 3.57 -19.93 7.29
CA LEU A 69 3.03 -21.27 7.57
C LEU A 69 1.81 -21.22 8.49
N MET A 70 1.78 -20.29 9.44
CA MET A 70 0.68 -20.14 10.39
C MET A 70 -0.45 -19.22 9.90
N GLY A 71 -0.39 -18.71 8.67
CA GLY A 71 -1.37 -17.74 8.16
C GLY A 71 -1.36 -16.39 8.91
N LYS A 72 -0.26 -16.08 9.60
CA LYS A 72 -0.06 -14.84 10.37
C LYS A 72 0.72 -13.78 9.59
N GLN A 73 0.89 -13.96 8.29
CA GLN A 73 1.49 -12.93 7.44
C GLN A 73 0.53 -11.72 7.39
N PRO A 74 1.03 -10.48 7.54
CA PRO A 74 0.19 -9.31 7.34
C PRO A 74 -0.42 -9.31 5.93
N ALA A 75 -1.70 -8.94 5.83
CA ALA A 75 -2.34 -8.77 4.54
C ALA A 75 -1.65 -7.65 3.73
N ASP A 76 -1.67 -7.80 2.41
CA ASP A 76 -1.16 -6.80 1.50
C ASP A 76 -2.00 -5.50 1.61
N THR A 77 -1.36 -4.35 1.47
CA THR A 77 -2.01 -3.04 1.41
C THR A 77 -2.00 -2.52 0.00
N HIS A 78 -3.16 -2.23 -0.56
CA HIS A 78 -3.35 -1.68 -1.89
C HIS A 78 -3.46 -0.15 -1.77
N VAL A 79 -2.76 0.60 -2.62
CA VAL A 79 -2.79 2.06 -2.62
C VAL A 79 -2.87 2.58 -4.05
N TRP A 80 -3.80 3.50 -4.30
CA TRP A 80 -3.97 4.18 -5.58
C TRP A 80 -3.45 5.61 -5.47
N VAL A 81 -2.57 5.96 -6.39
CA VAL A 81 -1.94 7.29 -6.45
C VAL A 81 -2.18 7.88 -7.83
N LEU A 82 -2.80 9.05 -7.88
CA LEU A 82 -2.84 9.87 -9.08
C LEU A 82 -1.43 10.42 -9.31
N GLY A 83 -0.87 10.15 -10.49
CA GLY A 83 0.44 10.66 -10.90
C GLY A 83 0.39 12.13 -11.37
N GLY A 84 1.48 12.58 -12.00
CA GLY A 84 1.66 13.95 -12.48
C GLY A 84 2.68 14.73 -11.66
N GLU A 85 2.77 16.04 -11.90
CA GLU A 85 3.72 16.93 -11.21
C GLU A 85 3.46 17.02 -9.70
N ALA A 86 2.20 16.91 -9.30
CA ALA A 86 1.77 16.87 -7.91
C ALA A 86 1.01 15.56 -7.60
N PRO A 87 1.71 14.46 -7.27
CA PRO A 87 1.06 13.18 -7.01
C PRO A 87 0.11 13.23 -5.81
N ALA A 88 -1.06 12.61 -5.94
CA ALA A 88 -2.12 12.65 -4.94
C ALA A 88 -2.58 11.25 -4.53
N PHE A 89 -2.87 11.09 -3.24
CA PHE A 89 -3.50 9.87 -2.72
C PHE A 89 -4.96 9.83 -3.17
N VAL A 90 -5.42 8.68 -3.67
CA VAL A 90 -6.81 8.47 -4.12
C VAL A 90 -7.55 7.54 -3.19
N LYS A 91 -6.98 6.35 -2.96
CA LYS A 91 -7.60 5.25 -2.20
C LYS A 91 -6.52 4.36 -1.58
N ALA A 92 -6.85 3.72 -0.47
CA ALA A 92 -6.13 2.57 0.05
C ALA A 92 -7.09 1.50 0.56
N GLU A 93 -6.68 0.25 0.43
CA GLU A 93 -7.32 -0.92 1.03
C GLU A 93 -6.29 -1.75 1.75
N GLY A 94 -6.48 -1.96 3.05
CA GLY A 94 -5.54 -2.75 3.84
C GLY A 94 -5.77 -2.62 5.34
N PRO A 95 -5.04 -3.40 6.14
CA PRO A 95 -5.09 -3.28 7.59
C PRO A 95 -4.36 -2.03 8.07
N LEU A 96 -4.88 -1.36 9.11
CA LEU A 96 -4.20 -0.24 9.77
C LEU A 96 -3.29 -0.67 10.93
N TYR A 97 -3.46 -1.92 11.38
CA TYR A 97 -2.66 -2.55 12.43
C TYR A 97 -2.63 -4.07 12.21
N VAL A 98 -1.64 -4.74 12.81
CA VAL A 98 -1.45 -6.19 12.66
C VAL A 98 -2.66 -6.97 13.18
N GLY A 99 -3.22 -7.84 12.35
CA GLY A 99 -4.40 -8.65 12.70
C GLY A 99 -5.73 -7.89 12.69
N GLY A 100 -5.73 -6.61 12.31
CA GLY A 100 -6.95 -5.83 12.14
C GLY A 100 -7.71 -6.17 10.86
N PRO A 101 -8.96 -5.66 10.73
CA PRO A 101 -9.73 -5.83 9.51
C PRO A 101 -9.14 -5.02 8.36
N ILE A 102 -9.56 -5.34 7.14
CA ILE A 102 -9.24 -4.57 5.94
C ILE A 102 -10.13 -3.33 5.91
N TRP A 103 -9.52 -2.15 5.94
CA TRP A 103 -10.20 -0.87 5.81
C TRP A 103 -10.07 -0.36 4.39
N ARG A 104 -11.13 0.32 3.91
CA ARG A 104 -11.05 1.16 2.71
C ARG A 104 -11.04 2.63 3.15
N ILE A 105 -9.98 3.35 2.76
CA ILE A 105 -9.88 4.80 2.92
C ILE A 105 -9.84 5.38 1.50
N GLN A 106 -10.69 6.34 1.18
CA GLN A 106 -10.71 6.97 -0.14
C GLN A 106 -11.06 8.45 -0.03
N LEU A 107 -10.66 9.25 -1.03
CA LEU A 107 -11.13 10.62 -1.15
C LEU A 107 -12.67 10.62 -1.25
N ALA A 108 -13.32 11.47 -0.46
CA ALA A 108 -14.79 11.53 -0.44
C ALA A 108 -15.40 11.93 -1.80
N SER A 109 -14.66 12.73 -2.59
CA SER A 109 -15.05 13.15 -3.93
C SER A 109 -14.65 12.16 -5.03
N ALA A 110 -13.89 11.11 -4.70
CA ALA A 110 -13.53 10.07 -5.64
C ALA A 110 -14.63 9.01 -5.66
N GLY A 111 -15.39 8.98 -6.75
CA GLY A 111 -16.37 7.93 -7.02
C GLY A 111 -15.69 6.73 -7.68
N LEU A 112 -15.92 5.54 -7.15
CA LEU A 112 -15.63 4.28 -7.82
C LEU A 112 -16.96 3.61 -8.15
N PHE A 113 -17.08 3.14 -9.39
CA PHE A 113 -18.09 2.18 -9.78
C PHE A 113 -17.76 0.81 -9.18
#